data_AF-A0A3L6DFE9-F1
#
_entry.id   AF-A0A3L6DFE9-F1
#
_cell.length_a   1.000
_cell.length_b   1.000
_cell.length_c   1.000
_cell.angle_alpha   90.00
_cell.angle_beta   90.00
_cell.angle_gamma   90.00
#
_symmetry.space_group_name_H-M   'P 1'
#
loop_
_entity.id
_entity.type
_entity.pdbx_description
1 polymer ?
#
loop_
_entity_poly.entity_id
_entity_poly.type
_entity_poly.pdbx_seq_one_letter_code
_entity_poly.pdbx_strand_id
1 'polypeptide(L)'
;MGGQTRMSMVEGSLVDFFLCVVGRTVGGPPTMPMISPSNDVAVHVLAPVAILPRPEGKGQRARTAQRQRQVPAPGGSQSQSHHGPRHCTTHPRTRKKKGLGKSDAAGFACSGGAGDMASEAKDVGILAMDIYFPPNCVLQEELETHDGVSKGKYTIGLGQESMAFCTEVEDVISMRYFFSDYLLVYAEGPARPTGGAAAIAMLIGPNAPICFESKYRGSHMAHVYDFYKPDLASEYPVVDGKLSQTCYLMALDSCYNLFCKKYEKHEGKQFSISDADYVVFHSPYNKLVQKSFARLYYNDFLRNCSTVDGESREKLAPYAGLSSEESYQSRDLEKASQQVAKNLYESKVQPTTLIPKQVGNMYTASLYAALASVVHSRHETLAGQRIVMFSYGSGLTSTMFSFMINEGHHPFSLLNIANILDISKKLKARHVVPPEKFVEALKLMEHRYGARDFVTSQDTSLLSAGTYYLTHVDSKYRRFYDVKGDGVATAMSNGH
;
A
#
# COMPACT_ATOMS: atom_id res chain seq x y z
N MET A 1 -16.67 13.52 41.55
CA MET A 1 -15.21 13.66 41.38
C MET A 1 -14.86 13.03 40.03
N GLY A 2 -14.69 13.87 39.00
CA GLY A 2 -14.27 13.43 37.67
C GLY A 2 -12.76 13.51 37.56
N GLY A 3 -12.12 12.38 37.28
CA GLY A 3 -10.72 12.31 36.88
C GLY A 3 -10.63 12.22 35.37
N GLN A 4 -10.22 13.31 34.72
CA GLN A 4 -9.90 13.36 33.29
C GLN A 4 -8.55 12.66 33.07
N THR A 5 -8.54 11.51 32.41
CA THR A 5 -7.33 10.97 31.80
C THR A 5 -7.12 11.71 30.47
N ARG A 6 -6.13 12.61 30.41
CA ARG A 6 -5.68 13.22 29.16
C ARG A 6 -5.04 12.14 28.29
N MET A 7 -5.72 11.78 27.20
CA MET A 7 -5.15 11.01 26.11
C MET A 7 -4.44 11.99 25.18
N SER A 8 -3.11 12.03 25.19
CA SER A 8 -2.32 12.70 24.15
C SER A 8 -2.34 11.81 22.91
N MET A 9 -3.12 12.19 21.90
CA MET A 9 -3.03 11.58 20.57
C MET A 9 -1.71 12.01 19.92
N VAL A 10 -0.83 11.06 19.70
CA VAL A 10 0.23 11.17 18.68
C VAL A 10 -0.44 10.79 17.36
N GLU A 11 -0.60 11.75 16.46
CA GLU A 11 -1.13 11.56 15.11
C GLU A 11 -0.19 10.65 14.29
N GLY A 12 -0.52 9.35 14.25
CA GLY A 12 0.12 8.36 13.40
C GLY A 12 -0.88 7.78 12.39
N SER A 13 -1.26 8.57 11.38
CA SER A 13 -2.05 8.09 10.24
C SER A 13 -1.10 7.72 9.10
N LEU A 14 -0.61 6.49 9.09
CA LEU A 14 0.05 5.86 7.94
C LEU A 14 -0.92 4.82 7.38
N VAL A 15 -1.33 5.04 6.13
CA VAL A 15 -2.04 4.05 5.30
C VAL A 15 -0.99 3.07 4.81
N ASP A 16 -1.31 1.78 4.85
CA ASP A 16 -0.41 0.62 5.02
C ASP A 16 -0.06 0.38 6.49
N PHE A 17 -0.55 -0.73 7.05
CA PHE A 17 -0.21 -1.17 8.41
C PHE A 17 1.29 -1.50 8.46
N PHE A 18 2.12 -0.51 8.80
CA PHE A 18 3.48 -0.74 9.26
C PHE A 18 3.41 -1.43 10.62
N LEU A 19 3.59 -2.75 10.66
CA LEU A 19 3.88 -3.43 11.92
C LEU A 19 5.37 -3.23 12.22
N CYS A 20 5.70 -2.14 12.89
CA CYS A 20 7.05 -1.88 13.37
C CYS A 20 7.29 -2.73 14.64
N VAL A 21 8.14 -3.74 14.57
CA VAL A 21 8.67 -4.41 15.77
C VAL A 21 9.79 -3.52 16.33
N VAL A 22 9.42 -2.54 17.16
CA VAL A 22 10.39 -1.76 17.95
C VAL A 22 10.69 -2.54 19.22
N GLY A 23 11.74 -3.35 19.22
CA GLY A 23 12.29 -3.94 20.44
C GLY A 23 12.94 -2.85 21.31
N ARG A 24 12.30 -2.46 22.41
CA ARG A 24 12.97 -1.72 23.49
C ARG A 24 13.54 -2.74 24.48
N THR A 25 14.86 -2.89 24.49
CA THR A 25 15.58 -3.54 25.58
C THR A 25 15.62 -2.59 26.79
N VAL A 26 15.01 -2.98 27.90
CA VAL A 26 15.18 -2.29 29.20
C VAL A 26 16.28 -3.03 29.95
N GLY A 27 17.41 -2.36 30.18
CA GLY A 27 18.59 -2.92 30.82
C GLY A 27 18.43 -3.13 32.33
N GLY A 28 18.93 -4.27 32.80
CA GLY A 28 19.36 -4.53 34.18
C GLY A 28 20.80 -5.06 34.15
N PRO A 29 21.61 -4.89 35.23
CA PRO A 29 23.06 -5.08 35.17
C PRO A 29 23.47 -6.56 35.13
N PRO A 30 24.61 -6.92 34.51
CA PRO A 30 25.01 -8.30 34.30
C PRO A 30 25.88 -8.83 35.46
N THR A 31 25.62 -10.07 35.89
CA THR A 31 26.64 -10.92 36.52
C THR A 31 27.02 -12.01 35.51
N MET A 32 28.20 -11.89 34.92
CA MET A 32 28.85 -12.88 34.06
C MET A 32 29.50 -13.99 34.91
N PRO A 33 29.72 -15.20 34.34
CA PRO A 33 31.05 -15.46 33.80
C PRO A 33 31.05 -15.99 32.35
N MET A 34 31.78 -15.24 31.51
CA MET A 34 32.64 -15.62 30.38
C MET A 34 32.50 -17.03 29.76
N ILE A 35 31.83 -17.10 28.60
CA ILE A 35 32.22 -17.93 27.44
C ILE A 35 31.89 -17.12 26.16
N SER A 36 32.84 -17.00 25.23
CA SER A 36 32.76 -16.28 23.94
C SER A 36 32.57 -17.25 22.76
N PRO A 37 32.31 -16.76 21.52
CA PRO A 37 31.05 -16.31 20.99
C PRO A 37 30.54 -17.25 19.88
N SER A 38 29.29 -17.69 19.94
CA SER A 38 28.57 -18.25 18.79
C SER A 38 27.43 -17.31 18.41
N ASN A 39 27.34 -17.00 17.13
CA ASN A 39 26.25 -16.23 16.52
C ASN A 39 24.92 -16.90 16.82
N ASP A 40 24.07 -16.26 17.62
CA ASP A 40 22.64 -16.57 17.69
C ASP A 40 21.88 -15.26 17.94
N VAL A 41 21.27 -14.73 16.88
CA VAL A 41 20.21 -13.73 17.02
C VAL A 41 18.93 -14.50 17.33
N ALA A 42 18.62 -14.63 18.61
CA ALA A 42 17.36 -15.21 19.07
C ALA A 42 16.20 -14.25 18.75
N VAL A 43 15.36 -14.63 17.77
CA VAL A 43 14.06 -14.00 17.55
C VAL A 43 13.06 -14.67 18.50
N HIS A 44 12.79 -14.05 19.64
CA HIS A 44 11.73 -14.49 20.55
C HIS A 44 10.35 -14.09 19.99
N VAL A 45 9.53 -15.08 19.65
CA VAL A 45 8.16 -14.93 19.19
C VAL A 45 7.19 -15.09 20.36
N LEU A 46 6.42 -14.05 20.67
CA LEU A 46 5.28 -14.14 21.60
C LEU A 46 4.08 -14.74 20.87
N ALA A 47 3.54 -15.83 21.41
CA ALA A 47 2.31 -16.47 20.95
C ALA A 47 1.08 -15.54 21.08
N PRO A 48 0.07 -15.65 20.19
CA PRO A 48 -1.12 -14.83 20.28
C PRO A 48 -2.01 -15.22 21.49
N VAL A 49 -2.49 -14.19 22.18
CA VAL A 49 -3.48 -14.26 23.25
C VAL A 49 -4.77 -14.90 22.73
N ALA A 50 -5.23 -15.93 23.42
CA ALA A 50 -6.49 -16.61 23.16
C ALA A 50 -7.70 -15.66 23.27
N ILE A 51 -8.51 -15.59 22.21
CA ILE A 51 -9.83 -14.96 22.26
C ILE A 51 -10.78 -15.96 22.94
N LEU A 52 -11.19 -15.65 24.17
CA LEU A 52 -12.25 -16.38 24.88
C LEU A 52 -13.60 -16.17 24.16
N PRO A 53 -14.42 -17.21 23.96
CA PRO A 53 -15.77 -17.05 23.42
C PRO A 53 -16.69 -16.42 24.46
N ARG A 54 -17.52 -15.44 24.05
CA ARG A 54 -18.61 -14.92 24.89
C ARG A 54 -19.79 -15.89 24.93
N PRO A 55 -20.59 -15.89 26.02
CA PRO A 55 -21.60 -16.90 26.29
C PRO A 55 -22.86 -16.71 25.44
N GLU A 56 -23.50 -17.85 25.13
CA GLU A 56 -24.78 -17.95 24.43
C GLU A 56 -25.90 -17.15 25.14
N GLY A 57 -26.54 -16.25 24.38
CA GLY A 57 -27.74 -15.54 24.78
C GLY A 57 -29.00 -16.30 24.35
N LYS A 58 -29.79 -16.74 25.33
CA LYS A 58 -31.10 -17.39 25.19
C LYS A 58 -32.08 -16.57 24.34
N GLY A 59 -32.91 -17.30 23.59
CA GLY A 59 -33.72 -16.78 22.49
C GLY A 59 -34.86 -15.83 22.84
N GLN A 60 -35.39 -15.20 21.80
CA GLN A 60 -36.71 -14.57 21.80
C GLN A 60 -37.42 -14.77 20.47
N ARG A 61 -38.73 -14.97 20.60
CA ARG A 61 -39.68 -15.57 19.68
C ARG A 61 -40.00 -14.70 18.46
N ALA A 62 -40.32 -15.39 17.37
CA ALA A 62 -41.00 -14.85 16.19
C ALA A 62 -42.34 -14.17 16.54
N ARG A 63 -42.60 -13.02 15.91
CA ARG A 63 -43.95 -12.51 15.67
C ARG A 63 -44.05 -11.98 14.25
N THR A 64 -44.86 -12.68 13.46
CA THR A 64 -45.40 -12.30 12.17
C THR A 64 -46.38 -11.14 12.34
N ALA A 65 -46.29 -10.11 11.50
CA ALA A 65 -47.40 -9.19 11.25
C ALA A 65 -47.28 -8.59 9.84
N GLN A 66 -48.13 -9.07 8.94
CA GLN A 66 -48.55 -8.39 7.72
C GLN A 66 -49.16 -7.02 8.06
N ARG A 67 -48.80 -5.97 7.31
CA ARG A 67 -49.77 -4.95 6.88
C ARG A 67 -49.32 -4.21 5.63
N GLN A 68 -50.25 -4.18 4.68
CA GLN A 68 -50.18 -3.55 3.37
C GLN A 68 -50.37 -2.03 3.41
N ARG A 69 -49.85 -1.38 2.34
CA ARG A 69 -50.30 -0.13 1.68
C ARG A 69 -50.13 1.15 2.51
N GLN A 70 -49.48 2.21 2.02
CA GLN A 70 -49.90 3.03 0.88
C GLN A 70 -48.80 4.09 0.60
N VAL A 71 -48.56 4.35 -0.68
CA VAL A 71 -47.73 5.44 -1.21
C VAL A 71 -48.65 6.58 -1.62
N PRO A 72 -48.23 7.84 -1.50
CA PRO A 72 -48.55 8.83 -2.53
C PRO A 72 -47.28 9.47 -3.12
N ALA A 73 -47.31 9.60 -4.43
CA ALA A 73 -46.36 10.33 -5.27
C ALA A 73 -46.68 11.86 -5.29
N PRO A 74 -45.82 12.70 -5.89
CA PRO A 74 -45.66 14.11 -5.53
C PRO A 74 -46.42 15.09 -6.43
N GLY A 75 -46.66 16.30 -5.92
CA GLY A 75 -47.23 17.42 -6.67
C GLY A 75 -46.52 18.75 -6.40
N GLY A 76 -45.89 19.30 -7.44
CA GLY A 76 -46.22 20.63 -7.99
C GLY A 76 -45.87 21.93 -7.23
N SER A 77 -44.90 22.64 -7.82
CA SER A 77 -44.90 24.09 -8.18
C SER A 77 -44.74 25.22 -7.14
N GLN A 78 -43.64 25.97 -7.36
CA GLN A 78 -43.49 27.43 -7.49
C GLN A 78 -43.93 28.40 -6.37
N SER A 79 -42.98 29.18 -5.83
CA SER A 79 -42.76 30.63 -6.16
C SER A 79 -42.18 31.48 -5.00
N GLN A 80 -41.07 32.15 -5.33
CA GLN A 80 -40.57 33.49 -4.99
C GLN A 80 -40.85 34.22 -3.63
N SER A 81 -39.72 34.67 -3.04
CA SER A 81 -39.36 36.09 -2.69
C SER A 81 -39.21 36.53 -1.21
N HIS A 82 -38.04 37.17 -0.99
CA HIS A 82 -37.68 38.29 -0.09
C HIS A 82 -37.80 38.21 1.45
N HIS A 83 -36.66 38.24 2.16
CA HIS A 83 -36.14 39.46 2.83
C HIS A 83 -34.84 39.21 3.66
N GLY A 84 -33.80 40.02 3.38
CA GLY A 84 -33.01 40.82 4.33
C GLY A 84 -32.23 40.18 5.51
N PRO A 85 -30.90 40.46 5.65
CA PRO A 85 -30.06 39.91 6.71
C PRO A 85 -30.07 40.76 8.00
N ARG A 86 -29.92 40.12 9.17
CA ARG A 86 -29.65 40.81 10.45
C ARG A 86 -28.18 40.66 10.85
N HIS A 87 -27.49 41.80 10.91
CA HIS A 87 -26.23 42.00 11.61
C HIS A 87 -26.39 41.82 13.12
N CYS A 88 -25.38 41.22 13.77
CA CYS A 88 -25.16 41.36 15.20
C CYS A 88 -23.68 41.70 15.45
N THR A 89 -23.44 42.92 15.90
CA THR A 89 -22.17 43.43 16.42
C THR A 89 -22.25 43.44 17.94
N THR A 90 -21.16 43.07 18.64
CA THR A 90 -20.79 43.68 19.93
C THR A 90 -19.33 43.36 20.28
N HIS A 91 -18.64 44.40 20.76
CA HIS A 91 -17.20 44.52 21.01
C HIS A 91 -16.72 43.88 22.35
N PRO A 92 -15.38 43.72 22.54
CA PRO A 92 -14.77 42.94 23.61
C PRO A 92 -14.55 43.74 24.90
N ARG A 93 -14.58 43.05 26.05
CA ARG A 93 -14.16 43.59 27.36
C ARG A 93 -12.83 43.00 27.80
N THR A 94 -11.86 43.90 27.99
CA THR A 94 -10.57 43.68 28.67
C THR A 94 -10.77 43.56 30.19
N ARG A 95 -9.98 42.71 30.87
CA ARG A 95 -9.87 42.74 32.34
C ARG A 95 -8.41 42.55 32.79
N LYS A 96 -7.96 43.53 33.58
CA LYS A 96 -6.62 43.70 34.16
C LYS A 96 -6.29 42.69 35.26
N LYS A 97 -4.98 42.45 35.39
CA LYS A 97 -4.23 41.81 36.50
C LYS A 97 -4.65 42.27 37.90
N LYS A 98 -4.63 41.34 38.86
CA LYS A 98 -4.30 41.58 40.28
C LYS A 98 -3.40 40.44 40.76
N GLY A 99 -2.31 40.80 41.43
CA GLY A 99 -1.36 39.89 42.05
C GLY A 99 -1.63 39.65 43.53
N LEU A 100 -1.05 38.56 44.04
CA LEU A 100 -0.78 38.13 45.42
C LEU A 100 0.07 36.86 45.22
N GLY A 101 1.20 36.56 45.86
CA GLY A 101 2.06 37.14 46.89
C GLY A 101 3.22 36.13 47.03
N LYS A 102 4.44 36.59 47.33
CA LYS A 102 5.64 35.75 47.48
C LYS A 102 5.60 34.96 48.80
N SER A 103 6.11 33.72 48.78
CA SER A 103 6.73 33.08 49.95
C SER A 103 7.90 32.21 49.48
N ASP A 104 9.09 32.52 49.97
CA ASP A 104 10.36 31.84 49.72
C ASP A 104 10.45 30.51 50.48
N ALA A 105 11.03 29.47 49.85
CA ALA A 105 11.72 28.39 50.56
C ALA A 105 12.70 27.64 49.65
N ALA A 106 13.98 27.82 49.96
CA ALA A 106 15.11 26.88 49.89
C ALA A 106 15.36 26.08 48.59
N GLY A 107 16.53 26.36 48.00
CA GLY A 107 17.09 25.60 46.90
C GLY A 107 17.40 24.14 47.24
N PHE A 108 17.17 23.29 46.24
CA PHE A 108 17.93 22.07 46.01
C PHE A 108 18.44 22.16 44.58
N ALA A 109 19.72 22.49 44.44
CA ALA A 109 20.41 22.37 43.17
C ALA A 109 20.63 20.88 42.90
N CYS A 110 19.71 20.26 42.15
CA CYS A 110 20.04 19.03 41.44
C CYS A 110 20.93 19.43 40.27
N SER A 111 22.24 19.22 40.41
CA SER A 111 23.16 19.03 39.29
C SER A 111 22.73 17.76 38.54
N GLY A 112 21.65 17.89 37.76
CA GLY A 112 21.32 16.91 36.73
C GLY A 112 22.36 17.05 35.65
N GLY A 113 23.25 16.07 35.56
CA GLY A 113 24.13 15.91 34.41
C GLY A 113 23.31 16.00 33.13
N ALA A 114 23.93 16.53 32.08
CA ALA A 114 23.39 16.53 30.73
C ALA A 114 23.00 15.08 30.37
N GLY A 115 21.75 14.73 30.64
CA GLY A 115 21.15 13.50 30.14
C GLY A 115 21.14 13.64 28.64
N ASP A 116 21.76 12.68 27.97
CA ASP A 116 21.77 12.49 26.53
C ASP A 116 20.51 13.08 25.91
N MET A 117 20.66 14.20 25.19
CA MET A 117 19.68 14.54 24.18
C MET A 117 19.70 13.37 23.22
N ALA A 118 18.69 12.48 23.31
CA ALA A 118 18.46 11.45 22.33
C ALA A 118 18.54 12.12 20.96
N SER A 119 19.63 11.86 20.23
CA SER A 119 19.85 12.48 18.93
C SER A 119 18.64 12.14 18.07
N GLU A 120 17.93 13.15 17.59
CA GLU A 120 16.77 12.94 16.71
C GLU A 120 17.21 12.01 15.57
N ALA A 121 16.49 10.89 15.41
CA ALA A 121 16.83 9.89 14.41
C ALA A 121 16.82 10.55 13.02
N LYS A 122 18.00 10.69 12.41
CA LYS A 122 18.15 11.30 11.09
C LYS A 122 17.91 10.26 10.01
N ASP A 123 17.44 10.73 8.85
CA ASP A 123 17.41 9.93 7.63
C ASP A 123 16.68 8.59 7.83
N VAL A 124 15.55 8.65 8.55
CA VAL A 124 14.71 7.47 8.79
C VAL A 124 14.08 7.04 7.48
N GLY A 125 14.19 5.75 7.17
CA GLY A 125 13.76 5.20 5.90
C GLY A 125 13.92 3.69 5.81
N ILE A 126 13.91 3.17 4.58
CA ILE A 126 14.04 1.73 4.31
C ILE A 126 15.53 1.36 4.26
N LEU A 127 15.95 0.52 5.22
CA LEU A 127 17.31 -0.02 5.36
C LEU A 127 17.55 -1.24 4.46
N ALA A 128 16.57 -2.14 4.41
CA ALA A 128 16.62 -3.36 3.65
C ALA A 128 15.22 -3.70 3.12
N MET A 129 15.16 -4.38 1.99
CA MET A 129 13.92 -4.79 1.34
C MET A 129 14.10 -6.16 0.70
N ASP A 130 13.07 -6.99 0.79
CA ASP A 130 12.99 -8.27 0.09
C ASP A 130 11.55 -8.49 -0.40
N ILE A 131 11.36 -9.36 -1.38
CA ILE A 131 10.07 -9.67 -1.99
C ILE A 131 9.92 -11.18 -2.22
N TYR A 132 8.74 -11.69 -1.92
CA TYR A 132 8.29 -13.02 -2.31
C TYR A 132 7.11 -12.89 -3.28
N PHE A 133 7.09 -13.69 -4.35
CA PHE A 133 5.89 -13.94 -5.15
C PHE A 133 5.87 -15.43 -5.51
N PRO A 134 4.67 -16.06 -5.60
CA PRO A 134 4.56 -17.46 -5.95
C PRO A 134 5.26 -17.79 -7.27
N PRO A 135 5.90 -18.97 -7.37
CA PRO A 135 6.59 -19.37 -8.60
C PRO A 135 5.60 -19.66 -9.74
N ASN A 136 4.35 -20.01 -9.44
CA ASN A 136 3.33 -20.29 -10.44
C ASN A 136 2.82 -19.00 -11.08
N CYS A 137 2.79 -18.96 -12.42
CA CYS A 137 2.18 -17.85 -13.14
C CYS A 137 1.44 -18.30 -14.41
N VAL A 138 0.45 -17.53 -14.82
CA VAL A 138 -0.25 -17.68 -16.12
C VAL A 138 0.16 -16.53 -17.04
N LEU A 139 0.40 -16.82 -18.33
CA LEU A 139 0.70 -15.78 -19.32
C LEU A 139 -0.58 -15.09 -19.77
N GLN A 140 -0.53 -13.76 -19.88
CA GLN A 140 -1.72 -12.98 -20.24
C GLN A 140 -2.15 -13.22 -21.69
N GLU A 141 -1.21 -13.47 -22.62
CA GLU A 141 -1.54 -13.81 -24.02
C GLU A 141 -2.26 -15.17 -24.14
N GLU A 142 -1.87 -16.15 -23.32
CA GLU A 142 -2.56 -17.46 -23.26
C GLU A 142 -3.94 -17.29 -22.62
N LEU A 143 -4.05 -16.48 -21.57
CA LEU A 143 -5.32 -16.18 -20.92
C LEU A 143 -6.28 -15.41 -21.85
N GLU A 144 -5.78 -14.52 -22.72
CA GLU A 144 -6.59 -13.86 -23.75
C GLU A 144 -7.25 -14.88 -24.68
N THR A 145 -6.48 -15.90 -25.10
CA THR A 145 -6.95 -16.96 -25.98
C THR A 145 -7.98 -17.84 -25.26
N HIS A 146 -7.69 -18.26 -24.03
CA HIS A 146 -8.59 -19.08 -23.21
C HIS A 146 -9.92 -18.37 -22.93
N ASP A 147 -9.89 -17.08 -22.59
CA ASP A 147 -11.09 -16.30 -22.28
C ASP A 147 -11.88 -15.88 -23.54
N GLY A 148 -11.39 -16.19 -24.74
CA GLY A 148 -12.04 -15.85 -26.00
C GLY A 148 -12.10 -14.34 -26.26
N VAL A 149 -11.12 -13.58 -25.77
CA VAL A 149 -11.06 -12.13 -25.96
C VAL A 149 -10.11 -11.74 -27.09
N SER A 150 -10.24 -10.50 -27.59
CA SER A 150 -9.36 -10.00 -28.65
C SER A 150 -7.89 -9.97 -28.21
N LYS A 151 -6.98 -10.40 -29.09
CA LYS A 151 -5.53 -10.26 -28.89
C LYS A 151 -5.16 -8.84 -28.48
N GLY A 152 -4.35 -8.70 -27.44
CA GLY A 152 -3.94 -7.41 -26.90
C GLY A 152 -4.87 -6.86 -25.82
N LYS A 153 -6.02 -7.48 -25.52
CA LYS A 153 -6.94 -6.94 -24.50
C LYS A 153 -6.29 -6.83 -23.12
N TYR A 154 -5.49 -7.82 -22.73
CA TYR A 154 -4.78 -7.88 -21.45
C TYR A 154 -3.34 -7.36 -21.62
N THR A 155 -2.64 -7.82 -22.64
CA THR A 155 -1.22 -7.47 -22.88
C THR A 155 -0.99 -6.01 -23.26
N ILE A 156 -1.94 -5.39 -23.97
CA ILE A 156 -1.88 -3.97 -24.36
C ILE A 156 -2.91 -3.14 -23.59
N GLY A 157 -4.15 -3.63 -23.51
CA GLY A 157 -5.27 -2.93 -22.88
C GLY A 157 -5.10 -2.76 -21.37
N LEU A 158 -4.60 -3.78 -20.68
CA LEU A 158 -4.19 -3.70 -19.27
C LEU A 158 -2.69 -3.43 -19.12
N GLY A 159 -1.89 -3.78 -20.13
CA GLY A 159 -0.44 -3.66 -20.11
C GLY A 159 0.23 -4.72 -19.24
N GLN A 160 -0.39 -5.89 -19.08
CA GLN A 160 0.09 -7.00 -18.23
C GLN A 160 0.72 -8.12 -19.06
N GLU A 161 1.79 -8.73 -18.57
CA GLU A 161 2.52 -9.78 -19.31
C GLU A 161 2.26 -11.17 -18.71
N SER A 162 2.30 -11.30 -17.39
CA SER A 162 1.92 -12.51 -16.68
C SER A 162 1.29 -12.18 -15.32
N MET A 163 0.69 -13.18 -14.69
CA MET A 163 0.01 -13.05 -13.41
C MET A 163 0.42 -14.21 -12.50
N ALA A 164 1.05 -13.89 -11.37
CA ALA A 164 1.41 -14.89 -10.36
C ALA A 164 0.19 -15.22 -9.48
N PHE A 165 0.09 -16.47 -9.04
CA PHE A 165 -1.02 -16.91 -8.20
C PHE A 165 -0.56 -17.97 -7.20
N CYS A 166 -1.20 -17.97 -6.03
CA CYS A 166 -1.00 -19.01 -5.02
C CYS A 166 -1.73 -20.29 -5.42
N THR A 167 -1.13 -21.43 -5.08
CA THR A 167 -1.82 -22.73 -5.05
C THR A 167 -2.31 -23.02 -3.63
N GLU A 168 -2.97 -24.17 -3.40
CA GLU A 168 -3.51 -24.49 -2.06
C GLU A 168 -2.44 -24.65 -0.96
N VAL A 169 -1.16 -24.76 -1.33
CA VAL A 169 -0.05 -24.83 -0.38
C VAL A 169 0.49 -23.45 0.01
N GLU A 170 0.03 -22.37 -0.64
CA GLU A 170 0.44 -21.00 -0.36
C GLU A 170 -0.76 -20.13 0.09
N ASP A 171 -0.59 -19.42 1.19
CA ASP A 171 -1.47 -18.37 1.66
C ASP A 171 -0.69 -17.14 2.15
N VAL A 172 -1.41 -16.09 2.53
CA VAL A 172 -0.82 -14.85 3.06
C VAL A 172 0.10 -15.06 4.26
N ILE A 173 -0.06 -16.13 5.04
CA ILE A 173 0.79 -16.43 6.20
C ILE A 173 2.08 -17.12 5.75
N SER A 174 1.99 -18.09 4.85
CA SER A 174 3.17 -18.74 4.26
C SER A 174 4.05 -17.75 3.49
N MET A 175 3.43 -16.82 2.75
CA MET A 175 4.14 -15.69 2.14
C MET A 175 4.70 -14.74 3.20
N ARG A 176 4.09 -14.67 4.39
CA ARG A 176 4.47 -13.81 5.52
C ARG A 176 5.57 -14.30 6.44
N TYR A 177 5.83 -15.60 6.44
CA TYR A 177 7.08 -16.10 7.01
C TYR A 177 8.30 -15.72 6.16
N PHE A 178 8.06 -15.25 4.92
CA PHE A 178 8.91 -14.22 4.34
C PHE A 178 8.48 -12.86 4.88
N PHE A 179 7.41 -12.17 4.41
CA PHE A 179 6.95 -10.86 4.97
C PHE A 179 5.47 -10.52 4.59
N SER A 180 4.80 -9.53 5.21
CA SER A 180 3.32 -9.30 5.10
C SER A 180 2.82 -8.93 3.68
N ASP A 181 1.66 -9.46 3.22
CA ASP A 181 0.62 -8.80 2.37
C ASP A 181 -0.50 -9.74 1.84
N TYR A 182 -1.58 -9.18 1.25
CA TYR A 182 -2.85 -9.84 0.86
C TYR A 182 -2.83 -10.53 -0.52
N LEU A 183 -3.56 -11.64 -0.67
CA LEU A 183 -3.77 -12.37 -1.92
C LEU A 183 -4.88 -11.74 -2.79
N LEU A 184 -4.63 -11.57 -4.10
CA LEU A 184 -5.62 -11.05 -5.05
C LEU A 184 -6.15 -12.11 -6.00
N VAL A 185 -7.36 -12.56 -5.69
CA VAL A 185 -8.15 -13.48 -6.50
C VAL A 185 -9.51 -12.83 -6.79
N TYR A 186 -9.89 -12.78 -8.07
CA TYR A 186 -11.18 -12.27 -8.54
C TYR A 186 -12.02 -13.41 -9.12
N ALA A 187 -13.35 -13.27 -9.01
CA ALA A 187 -14.31 -14.18 -9.62
C ALA A 187 -14.15 -14.25 -11.16
N GLU A 188 -14.83 -15.21 -11.79
CA GLU A 188 -14.98 -15.22 -13.25
C GLU A 188 -15.47 -13.87 -13.76
N GLY A 189 -14.81 -13.33 -14.78
CA GLY A 189 -15.17 -12.05 -15.39
C GLY A 189 -13.98 -11.12 -15.65
N PRO A 190 -14.25 -9.86 -16.04
CA PRO A 190 -13.26 -8.95 -16.60
C PRO A 190 -12.20 -8.47 -15.59
N ALA A 191 -12.38 -8.71 -14.29
CA ALA A 191 -11.41 -8.36 -13.26
C ALA A 191 -10.34 -9.44 -13.05
N ARG A 192 -10.63 -10.71 -13.38
CA ARG A 192 -9.69 -11.85 -13.20
C ARG A 192 -8.28 -11.60 -13.74
N PRO A 193 -8.09 -11.04 -14.94
CA PRO A 193 -6.75 -10.80 -15.49
C PRO A 193 -5.94 -9.72 -14.75
N THR A 194 -6.52 -9.07 -13.74
CA THR A 194 -5.85 -8.07 -12.88
C THR A 194 -5.50 -8.60 -11.49
N GLY A 195 -5.53 -9.93 -11.30
CA GLY A 195 -5.05 -10.62 -10.11
C GLY A 195 -3.54 -10.52 -9.91
N GLY A 196 -3.05 -11.14 -8.84
CA GLY A 196 -1.63 -11.19 -8.50
C GLY A 196 -1.41 -11.60 -7.04
N ALA A 197 -0.19 -12.02 -6.72
CA ALA A 197 0.19 -12.40 -5.37
C ALA A 197 1.66 -12.08 -5.13
N ALA A 198 1.94 -11.33 -4.06
CA ALA A 198 3.29 -11.13 -3.55
C ALA A 198 3.24 -10.63 -2.11
N ALA A 199 4.38 -10.63 -1.46
CA ALA A 199 4.58 -10.00 -0.17
C ALA A 199 5.96 -9.35 -0.07
N ILE A 200 6.05 -8.23 0.66
CA ILE A 200 7.28 -7.42 0.74
C ILE A 200 7.70 -7.16 2.19
N ALA A 201 9.01 -7.29 2.41
CA ALA A 201 9.72 -6.88 3.60
C ALA A 201 10.21 -5.45 3.45
N MET A 202 10.10 -4.64 4.49
CA MET A 202 10.95 -3.46 4.62
C MET A 202 11.44 -3.33 6.06
N LEU A 203 12.75 -3.31 6.24
CA LEU A 203 13.37 -2.94 7.51
C LEU A 203 13.45 -1.42 7.59
N ILE A 204 12.86 -0.81 8.62
CA ILE A 204 12.83 0.64 8.81
C ILE A 204 13.78 1.05 9.93
N GLY A 205 14.62 2.06 9.67
CA GLY A 205 15.52 2.61 10.69
C GLY A 205 16.22 3.90 10.24
N PRO A 206 17.04 4.50 11.11
CA PRO A 206 17.79 5.73 10.82
C PRO A 206 18.93 5.48 9.83
N ASN A 207 19.40 6.55 9.19
CA ASN A 207 20.52 6.53 8.21
C ASN A 207 20.28 5.56 7.04
N ALA A 208 19.07 5.54 6.52
CA ALA A 208 18.67 4.63 5.45
C ALA A 208 19.25 5.03 4.06
N PRO A 209 19.44 4.07 3.13
CA PRO A 209 19.65 4.38 1.73
C PRO A 209 18.39 4.94 1.04
N ILE A 210 17.19 4.68 1.58
CA ILE A 210 15.92 5.15 1.00
C ILE A 210 15.18 5.95 2.08
N CYS A 211 15.47 7.25 2.17
CA CYS A 211 15.04 8.12 3.29
C CYS A 211 13.73 8.83 3.01
N PHE A 212 12.81 8.86 3.97
CA PHE A 212 11.59 9.64 3.83
C PHE A 212 11.90 11.14 3.79
N GLU A 213 11.37 11.84 2.78
CA GLU A 213 11.27 13.30 2.82
C GLU A 213 10.02 13.69 3.61
N SER A 214 10.08 13.54 4.93
CA SER A 214 8.92 13.64 5.86
C SER A 214 8.07 14.91 5.73
N LYS A 215 8.63 15.98 5.17
CA LYS A 215 7.96 17.27 4.91
C LYS A 215 6.99 17.20 3.72
N TYR A 216 7.23 16.32 2.75
CA TYR A 216 6.52 16.25 1.47
C TYR A 216 5.57 15.05 1.47
N ARG A 217 4.34 15.29 1.94
CA ARG A 217 3.25 14.30 1.86
C ARG A 217 1.88 14.93 1.66
N GLY A 218 1.07 14.40 0.76
CA GLY A 218 -0.33 14.79 0.56
C GLY A 218 -1.23 13.59 0.70
N SER A 219 -2.22 13.64 1.60
CA SER A 219 -3.14 12.52 1.83
C SER A 219 -4.57 12.95 1.51
N HIS A 220 -5.34 12.03 0.93
CA HIS A 220 -6.76 12.21 0.66
C HIS A 220 -7.51 10.97 1.13
N MET A 221 -8.60 11.18 1.86
CA MET A 221 -9.47 10.11 2.33
C MET A 221 -10.91 10.55 2.12
N ALA A 222 -11.75 9.65 1.64
CA ALA A 222 -13.15 9.92 1.37
C ALA A 222 -13.96 8.65 1.63
N HIS A 223 -15.23 8.80 1.96
CA HIS A 223 -16.14 7.66 2.02
C HIS A 223 -16.71 7.38 0.63
N VAL A 224 -16.35 6.26 0.01
CA VAL A 224 -16.82 5.82 -1.30
C VAL A 224 -17.00 4.30 -1.34
N TYR A 225 -17.72 3.80 -2.36
CA TYR A 225 -17.97 2.37 -2.59
C TYR A 225 -17.46 1.93 -3.95
N ASP A 226 -16.23 2.32 -4.29
CA ASP A 226 -15.61 1.98 -5.56
C ASP A 226 -15.15 0.52 -5.63
N PHE A 227 -14.60 0.01 -4.54
CA PHE A 227 -14.23 -1.39 -4.35
C PHE A 227 -14.26 -1.70 -2.85
N TYR A 228 -14.91 -2.80 -2.46
CA TYR A 228 -15.01 -3.23 -1.07
C TYR A 228 -15.35 -4.74 -0.97
N LYS A 229 -15.14 -5.35 0.20
CA LYS A 229 -15.43 -6.78 0.46
C LYS A 229 -16.55 -6.92 1.51
N PRO A 230 -17.84 -6.75 1.14
CA PRO A 230 -18.94 -6.80 2.10
C PRO A 230 -19.37 -8.23 2.44
N ASP A 231 -19.13 -9.19 1.54
CA ASP A 231 -19.43 -10.60 1.76
C ASP A 231 -18.26 -11.26 2.50
N LEU A 232 -18.46 -11.58 3.78
CA LEU A 232 -17.43 -12.18 4.63
C LEU A 232 -17.15 -13.65 4.27
N ALA A 233 -18.05 -14.32 3.54
CA ALA A 233 -17.89 -15.71 3.14
C ALA A 233 -17.16 -15.87 1.81
N SER A 234 -16.94 -14.78 1.06
CA SER A 234 -16.25 -14.79 -0.23
C SER A 234 -14.90 -14.07 -0.15
N GLU A 235 -13.93 -14.55 -0.93
CA GLU A 235 -12.67 -13.83 -1.14
C GLU A 235 -12.85 -12.64 -2.11
N TYR A 236 -13.89 -12.70 -2.94
CA TYR A 236 -14.10 -11.81 -4.06
C TYR A 236 -14.69 -10.44 -3.62
N PRO A 237 -14.16 -9.34 -4.16
CA PRO A 237 -14.68 -8.01 -3.88
C PRO A 237 -15.92 -7.67 -4.74
N VAL A 238 -16.73 -6.75 -4.22
CA VAL A 238 -17.67 -5.98 -5.04
C VAL A 238 -16.92 -4.79 -5.62
N VAL A 239 -16.98 -4.62 -6.95
CA VAL A 239 -16.19 -3.60 -7.68
C VAL A 239 -17.07 -2.84 -8.67
N ASP A 240 -17.09 -1.52 -8.55
CA ASP A 240 -17.52 -0.62 -9.63
C ASP A 240 -16.28 -0.09 -10.36
N GLY A 241 -15.91 -0.76 -11.46
CA GLY A 241 -14.67 -0.46 -12.19
C GLY A 241 -14.62 0.95 -12.81
N LYS A 242 -15.78 1.58 -13.09
CA LYS A 242 -15.82 2.96 -13.60
C LYS A 242 -15.60 3.94 -12.44
N LEU A 243 -16.29 3.72 -11.33
CA LEU A 243 -16.14 4.53 -10.13
C LEU A 243 -14.72 4.42 -9.56
N SER A 244 -14.12 3.22 -9.56
CA SER A 244 -12.76 2.98 -9.07
C SER A 244 -11.69 3.78 -9.82
N GLN A 245 -11.76 3.83 -11.16
CA GLN A 245 -10.84 4.68 -11.93
C GLN A 245 -11.05 6.18 -11.63
N THR A 246 -12.30 6.61 -11.47
CA THR A 246 -12.62 8.01 -11.13
C THR A 246 -12.09 8.39 -9.74
N CYS A 247 -12.32 7.53 -8.74
CA CYS A 247 -11.86 7.70 -7.37
C CYS A 247 -10.33 7.72 -7.29
N TYR A 248 -9.66 6.83 -8.02
CA TYR A 248 -8.20 6.79 -8.10
C TYR A 248 -7.63 8.11 -8.63
N LEU A 249 -8.13 8.63 -9.75
CA LEU A 249 -7.62 9.88 -10.35
C LEU A 249 -7.96 11.11 -9.50
N MET A 250 -9.14 11.15 -8.89
CA MET A 250 -9.52 12.20 -7.94
C MET A 250 -8.58 12.23 -6.72
N ALA A 251 -8.30 11.04 -6.16
CA ALA A 251 -7.37 10.88 -5.05
C ALA A 251 -5.95 11.30 -5.44
N LEU A 252 -5.51 10.96 -6.66
CA LEU A 252 -4.21 11.34 -7.22
C LEU A 252 -4.08 12.86 -7.33
N ASP A 253 -5.06 13.53 -7.93
CA ASP A 253 -5.08 15.00 -8.05
C ASP A 253 -5.03 15.67 -6.68
N SER A 254 -5.83 15.19 -5.72
CA SER A 254 -5.86 15.75 -4.37
C SER A 254 -4.52 15.59 -3.65
N CYS A 255 -3.93 14.39 -3.70
CA CYS A 255 -2.64 14.11 -3.08
C CYS A 255 -1.51 14.91 -3.72
N TYR A 256 -1.48 14.99 -5.06
CA TYR A 256 -0.47 15.74 -5.80
C TYR A 256 -0.53 17.23 -5.48
N ASN A 257 -1.73 17.83 -5.46
CA ASN A 257 -1.89 19.24 -5.12
C ASN A 257 -1.46 19.54 -3.67
N LEU A 258 -1.74 18.66 -2.72
CA LEU A 258 -1.29 18.80 -1.33
C LEU A 258 0.23 18.62 -1.19
N PHE A 259 0.81 17.66 -1.93
CA PHE A 259 2.25 17.45 -2.00
C PHE A 259 2.96 18.70 -2.54
N CYS A 260 2.50 19.23 -3.68
CA CYS A 260 3.04 20.44 -4.31
C CYS A 260 2.99 21.64 -3.36
N LYS A 261 1.85 21.87 -2.69
CA LYS A 261 1.71 22.97 -1.71
C LYS A 261 2.72 22.87 -0.56
N LYS A 262 2.98 21.66 -0.06
CA LYS A 262 3.97 21.45 1.02
C LYS A 262 5.39 21.64 0.51
N TYR A 263 5.69 21.13 -0.68
CA TYR A 263 6.98 21.34 -1.33
C TYR A 263 7.27 22.84 -1.50
N GLU A 264 6.34 23.57 -2.13
CA GLU A 264 6.43 25.02 -2.35
C GLU A 264 6.65 25.81 -1.07
N LYS A 265 5.94 25.45 0.00
CA LYS A 265 6.09 26.09 1.31
C LYS A 265 7.50 25.93 1.88
N HIS A 266 8.14 24.78 1.65
CA HIS A 266 9.43 24.44 2.26
C HIS A 266 10.63 24.81 1.39
N GLU A 267 10.51 24.70 0.07
CA GLU A 267 11.59 24.93 -0.89
C GLU A 267 11.51 26.31 -1.55
N GLY A 268 10.39 27.02 -1.42
CA GLY A 268 10.18 28.32 -2.06
C GLY A 268 10.11 28.26 -3.59
N LYS A 269 9.93 27.06 -4.16
CA LYS A 269 9.87 26.79 -5.61
C LYS A 269 8.62 25.97 -5.95
N GLN A 270 7.98 26.29 -7.08
CA GLN A 270 6.90 25.47 -7.64
C GLN A 270 7.40 24.05 -7.94
N PHE A 271 6.70 23.04 -7.41
CA PHE A 271 6.97 21.64 -7.76
C PHE A 271 6.33 21.30 -9.12
N SER A 272 7.02 20.54 -9.95
CA SER A 272 6.44 19.81 -11.08
C SER A 272 6.96 18.38 -11.13
N ILE A 273 6.37 17.52 -11.97
CA ILE A 273 6.87 16.14 -12.13
C ILE A 273 8.32 16.07 -12.62
N SER A 274 8.89 17.18 -13.10
CA SER A 274 10.28 17.26 -13.53
C SER A 274 11.23 17.30 -12.33
N ASP A 275 10.77 17.72 -11.16
CA ASP A 275 11.53 17.76 -9.90
C ASP A 275 11.61 16.40 -9.18
N ALA A 276 10.98 15.36 -9.73
CA ALA A 276 11.12 13.97 -9.29
C ALA A 276 11.89 13.18 -10.36
N ASP A 277 12.88 12.39 -9.97
CA ASP A 277 13.64 11.53 -10.89
C ASP A 277 12.82 10.31 -11.29
N TYR A 278 12.11 9.72 -10.32
CA TYR A 278 11.18 8.62 -10.54
C TYR A 278 9.83 8.88 -9.88
N VAL A 279 8.77 8.34 -10.48
CA VAL A 279 7.42 8.34 -9.91
C VAL A 279 6.87 6.92 -9.89
N VAL A 280 6.56 6.43 -8.70
CA VAL A 280 6.10 5.07 -8.43
C VAL A 280 4.65 5.13 -7.98
N PHE A 281 3.81 4.28 -8.55
CA PHE A 281 2.37 4.24 -8.27
C PHE A 281 1.97 2.86 -7.74
N HIS A 282 0.91 2.83 -6.92
CA HIS A 282 0.12 1.62 -6.76
C HIS A 282 -0.31 1.13 -8.15
N SER A 283 0.00 -0.14 -8.46
CA SER A 283 -0.01 -0.67 -9.83
C SER A 283 -0.97 -1.85 -9.95
N PRO A 284 -2.30 -1.62 -9.98
CA PRO A 284 -3.26 -2.71 -10.17
C PRO A 284 -3.19 -3.28 -11.59
N TYR A 285 -2.86 -2.44 -12.56
CA TYR A 285 -2.47 -2.83 -13.91
C TYR A 285 -1.73 -1.67 -14.58
N ASN A 286 -0.83 -1.97 -15.52
CA ASN A 286 0.10 -0.99 -16.05
C ASN A 286 -0.57 0.15 -16.82
N LYS A 287 -1.71 -0.10 -17.49
CA LYS A 287 -2.44 0.95 -18.19
C LYS A 287 -2.92 2.06 -17.23
N LEU A 288 -3.30 1.73 -15.99
CA LEU A 288 -3.65 2.76 -15.00
C LEU A 288 -2.43 3.59 -14.59
N VAL A 289 -1.25 2.96 -14.48
CA VAL A 289 0.01 3.67 -14.17
C VAL A 289 0.35 4.69 -15.26
N GLN A 290 0.22 4.31 -16.54
CA GLN A 290 0.39 5.23 -17.67
C GLN A 290 -0.57 6.42 -17.59
N LYS A 291 -1.86 6.16 -17.32
CA LYS A 291 -2.89 7.20 -17.14
C LYS A 291 -2.58 8.11 -15.95
N SER A 292 -2.08 7.54 -14.85
CA SER A 292 -1.76 8.26 -13.62
C SER A 292 -0.65 9.28 -13.84
N PHE A 293 0.44 8.86 -14.47
CA PHE A 293 1.54 9.77 -14.76
C PHE A 293 1.14 10.87 -15.76
N ALA A 294 0.39 10.51 -16.81
CA ALA A 294 -0.18 11.47 -17.74
C ALA A 294 -1.10 12.49 -17.03
N ARG A 295 -1.87 12.04 -16.03
CA ARG A 295 -2.71 12.92 -15.22
C ARG A 295 -1.89 13.90 -14.38
N LEU A 296 -0.74 13.49 -13.83
CA LEU A 296 0.15 14.42 -13.13
C LEU A 296 0.70 15.50 -14.07
N TYR A 297 1.09 15.13 -15.29
CA TYR A 297 1.54 16.10 -16.29
C TYR A 297 0.43 17.10 -16.67
N TYR A 298 -0.82 16.64 -16.78
CA TYR A 298 -1.98 17.52 -16.95
C TYR A 298 -2.21 18.45 -15.74
N ASN A 299 -1.99 17.98 -14.51
CA ASN A 299 -2.04 18.86 -13.33
C ASN A 299 -0.96 19.95 -13.38
N ASP A 300 0.24 19.64 -13.87
CA ASP A 300 1.29 20.64 -14.07
C ASP A 300 0.92 21.67 -15.14
N PHE A 301 0.24 21.23 -16.19
CA PHE A 301 -0.34 22.14 -17.19
C PHE A 301 -1.37 23.08 -16.55
N LEU A 302 -2.33 22.56 -15.77
CA LEU A 302 -3.34 23.37 -15.07
C LEU A 302 -2.73 24.34 -14.05
N ARG A 303 -1.63 23.94 -13.40
CA ARG A 303 -0.86 24.77 -12.45
C ARG A 303 0.09 25.75 -13.15
N ASN A 304 0.09 25.78 -14.48
CA ASN A 304 0.96 26.61 -15.31
C ASN A 304 2.45 26.42 -15.04
N CYS A 305 2.90 25.21 -14.68
CA CYS A 305 4.30 24.92 -14.39
C CYS A 305 5.21 25.23 -15.58
N SER A 306 6.33 25.94 -15.33
CA SER A 306 7.27 26.35 -16.39
C SER A 306 7.91 25.18 -17.14
N THR A 307 7.86 23.97 -16.59
CA THR A 307 8.39 22.74 -17.18
C THR A 307 7.49 22.13 -18.24
N VAL A 308 6.24 22.58 -18.37
CA VAL A 308 5.37 22.19 -19.49
C VAL A 308 5.70 23.06 -20.69
N ASP A 309 6.28 22.45 -21.72
CA ASP A 309 6.74 23.12 -22.94
C ASP A 309 5.56 23.66 -23.79
N GLY A 310 5.88 24.54 -24.74
CA GLY A 310 4.89 25.21 -25.59
C GLY A 310 4.03 24.25 -26.42
N GLU A 311 4.63 23.22 -27.01
CA GLU A 311 3.92 22.23 -27.83
C GLU A 311 2.94 21.41 -26.98
N SER A 312 3.39 20.98 -25.79
CA SER A 312 2.54 20.31 -24.80
C SER A 312 1.36 21.19 -24.37
N ARG A 313 1.59 22.49 -24.16
CA ARG A 313 0.53 23.44 -23.77
C ARG A 313 -0.52 23.61 -24.86
N GLU A 314 -0.10 23.75 -26.12
CA GLU A 314 -1.03 23.86 -27.25
C GLU A 314 -1.93 22.62 -27.37
N LYS A 315 -1.35 21.42 -27.19
CA LYS A 315 -2.11 20.16 -27.23
C LYS A 315 -3.09 19.99 -26.06
N LEU A 316 -2.77 20.54 -24.89
CA LEU A 316 -3.61 20.44 -23.69
C LEU A 316 -4.61 21.59 -23.53
N ALA A 317 -4.37 22.73 -24.19
CA ALA A 317 -5.23 23.93 -24.13
C ALA A 317 -6.73 23.66 -24.38
N PRO A 318 -7.14 22.81 -25.34
CA PRO A 318 -8.57 22.50 -25.55
C PRO A 318 -9.28 21.92 -24.33
N TYR A 319 -8.54 21.34 -23.38
CA TYR A 319 -9.09 20.66 -22.21
C TYR A 319 -8.99 21.48 -20.92
N ALA A 320 -8.48 22.73 -20.97
CA ALA A 320 -8.27 23.56 -19.78
C ALA A 320 -9.57 23.95 -19.07
N GLY A 321 -10.69 24.02 -19.79
CA GLY A 321 -11.99 24.41 -19.26
C GLY A 321 -12.87 23.26 -18.76
N LEU A 322 -12.41 22.00 -18.83
CA LEU A 322 -13.18 20.86 -18.35
C LEU A 322 -13.34 20.92 -16.82
N SER A 323 -14.53 20.59 -16.32
CA SER A 323 -14.71 20.31 -14.90
C SER A 323 -13.90 19.07 -14.48
N SER A 324 -13.68 18.90 -13.16
CA SER A 324 -12.99 17.73 -12.63
C SER A 324 -13.66 16.44 -13.09
N GLU A 325 -14.99 16.34 -12.96
CA GLU A 325 -15.78 15.17 -13.33
C GLU A 325 -15.70 14.85 -14.82
N GLU A 326 -15.80 15.86 -15.70
CA GLU A 326 -15.64 15.69 -17.15
C GLU A 326 -14.22 15.23 -17.50
N SER A 327 -13.22 15.79 -16.83
CA SER A 327 -11.81 15.47 -17.09
C SER A 327 -11.48 14.00 -16.76
N TYR A 328 -12.08 13.41 -15.72
CA TYR A 328 -11.86 11.99 -15.38
C TYR A 328 -12.47 11.03 -16.39
N GLN A 329 -13.50 11.47 -17.13
CA GLN A 329 -14.22 10.65 -18.10
C GLN A 329 -13.79 10.89 -19.56
N SER A 330 -13.03 11.96 -19.81
CA SER A 330 -12.58 12.34 -21.14
C SER A 330 -11.46 11.45 -21.68
N ARG A 331 -11.81 10.59 -22.64
CA ARG A 331 -10.85 9.74 -23.36
C ARG A 331 -9.89 10.55 -24.24
N ASP A 332 -10.33 11.71 -24.75
CA ASP A 332 -9.51 12.55 -25.60
C ASP A 332 -8.44 13.28 -24.78
N LEU A 333 -8.80 13.76 -23.58
CA LEU A 333 -7.83 14.26 -22.62
C LEU A 333 -6.82 13.17 -22.21
N GLU A 334 -7.28 11.95 -21.96
CA GLU A 334 -6.40 10.82 -21.62
C GLU A 334 -5.35 10.60 -22.72
N LYS A 335 -5.78 10.50 -23.98
CA LYS A 335 -4.89 10.28 -25.13
C LYS A 335 -3.90 11.44 -25.31
N ALA A 336 -4.39 12.69 -25.27
CA ALA A 336 -3.54 13.86 -25.40
C ALA A 336 -2.49 13.91 -24.29
N SER A 337 -2.90 13.68 -23.04
CA SER A 337 -2.01 13.65 -21.87
C SER A 337 -0.97 12.53 -21.96
N GLN A 338 -1.36 11.33 -22.39
CA GLN A 338 -0.43 10.22 -22.60
C GLN A 338 0.59 10.54 -23.69
N GLN A 339 0.17 11.20 -24.78
CA GLN A 339 1.06 11.56 -25.87
C GLN A 339 2.13 12.56 -25.42
N VAL A 340 1.75 13.62 -24.71
CA VAL A 340 2.69 14.66 -24.26
C VAL A 340 3.59 14.17 -23.11
N ALA A 341 3.08 13.29 -22.25
CA ALA A 341 3.85 12.75 -21.12
C ALA A 341 4.75 11.56 -21.50
N LYS A 342 4.70 11.06 -22.75
CA LYS A 342 5.32 9.80 -23.16
C LYS A 342 6.82 9.71 -22.82
N ASN A 343 7.61 10.70 -23.22
CA ASN A 343 9.07 10.67 -23.01
C ASN A 343 9.44 10.71 -21.51
N LEU A 344 8.66 11.46 -20.73
CA LEU A 344 8.83 11.52 -19.28
C LEU A 344 8.37 10.24 -18.60
N TYR A 345 7.32 9.58 -19.11
CA TYR A 345 6.90 8.27 -18.61
C TYR A 345 8.00 7.21 -18.84
N GLU A 346 8.59 7.18 -20.03
CA GLU A 346 9.67 6.25 -20.39
C GLU A 346 10.90 6.39 -19.48
N SER A 347 11.24 7.61 -19.07
CA SER A 347 12.38 7.86 -18.19
C SER A 347 12.06 7.71 -16.70
N LYS A 348 10.92 8.22 -16.24
CA LYS A 348 10.60 8.38 -14.81
C LYS A 348 9.70 7.28 -14.23
N VAL A 349 8.99 6.53 -15.07
CA VAL A 349 7.99 5.55 -14.60
C VAL A 349 8.24 4.15 -15.14
N GLN A 350 8.61 4.00 -16.41
CA GLN A 350 8.82 2.69 -17.02
C GLN A 350 9.77 1.77 -16.20
N PRO A 351 10.88 2.26 -15.60
CA PRO A 351 11.76 1.42 -14.76
C PRO A 351 11.08 0.84 -13.51
N THR A 352 9.96 1.41 -13.08
CA THR A 352 9.17 0.96 -11.92
C THR A 352 8.21 -0.19 -12.27
N THR A 353 8.09 -0.58 -13.54
CA THR A 353 6.98 -1.41 -14.02
C THR A 353 7.30 -2.89 -14.16
N LEU A 354 8.56 -3.32 -13.98
CA LEU A 354 8.99 -4.69 -14.23
C LEU A 354 8.17 -5.72 -13.44
N ILE A 355 8.19 -5.63 -12.11
CA ILE A 355 7.51 -6.60 -11.24
C ILE A 355 5.98 -6.50 -11.41
N PRO A 356 5.33 -5.32 -11.37
CA PRO A 356 3.88 -5.23 -11.57
C PRO A 356 3.39 -5.83 -12.88
N LYS A 357 4.13 -5.66 -13.99
CA LYS A 357 3.76 -6.23 -15.30
C LYS A 357 3.89 -7.75 -15.36
N GLN A 358 4.83 -8.30 -14.61
CA GLN A 358 5.15 -9.72 -14.60
C GLN A 358 4.38 -10.49 -13.51
N VAL A 359 3.99 -9.84 -12.42
CA VAL A 359 3.37 -10.52 -11.27
C VAL A 359 1.87 -10.22 -11.19
N GLY A 360 1.43 -9.07 -11.69
CA GLY A 360 0.05 -8.61 -11.56
C GLY A 360 -0.16 -7.72 -10.32
N ASN A 361 -1.40 -7.57 -9.88
CA ASN A 361 -1.75 -6.72 -8.75
C ASN A 361 -1.47 -7.41 -7.42
N MET A 362 -0.56 -6.83 -6.64
CA MET A 362 -0.13 -7.34 -5.33
C MET A 362 -0.76 -6.55 -4.16
N TYR A 363 -1.88 -5.86 -4.37
CA TYR A 363 -2.52 -4.98 -3.39
C TYR A 363 -1.53 -4.03 -2.70
N THR A 364 -1.37 -4.16 -1.39
CA THR A 364 -0.52 -3.36 -0.52
C THR A 364 0.94 -3.47 -0.91
N ALA A 365 1.40 -4.65 -1.37
CA ALA A 365 2.76 -4.83 -1.90
C ALA A 365 2.97 -4.15 -3.25
N SER A 366 1.91 -3.80 -4.00
CA SER A 366 2.05 -3.36 -5.40
C SER A 366 2.89 -2.08 -5.56
N LEU A 367 2.71 -1.10 -4.66
CA LEU A 367 3.52 0.13 -4.68
C LEU A 367 5.00 -0.18 -4.41
N TYR A 368 5.27 -1.02 -3.41
CA TYR A 368 6.63 -1.34 -3.00
C TYR A 368 7.33 -2.32 -3.96
N ALA A 369 6.56 -3.14 -4.69
CA ALA A 369 7.08 -3.96 -5.78
C ALA A 369 7.50 -3.09 -6.97
N ALA A 370 6.77 -2.00 -7.22
CA ALA A 370 7.18 -1.01 -8.20
C ALA A 370 8.44 -0.24 -7.75
N LEU A 371 8.59 0.05 -6.45
CA LEU A 371 9.85 0.57 -5.87
C LEU A 371 11.00 -0.43 -6.03
N ALA A 372 10.77 -1.71 -5.73
CA ALA A 372 11.75 -2.77 -5.93
C ALA A 372 12.19 -2.91 -7.39
N SER A 373 11.29 -2.65 -8.35
CA SER A 373 11.61 -2.67 -9.78
C SER A 373 12.61 -1.58 -10.17
N VAL A 374 12.44 -0.35 -9.67
CA VAL A 374 13.40 0.74 -9.95
C VAL A 374 14.71 0.54 -9.21
N VAL A 375 14.70 0.06 -7.96
CA VAL A 375 15.94 -0.31 -7.26
C VAL A 375 16.69 -1.40 -8.02
N HIS A 376 16.00 -2.47 -8.44
CA HIS A 376 16.61 -3.53 -9.24
C HIS A 376 17.26 -3.00 -10.52
N SER A 377 16.56 -2.16 -11.28
CA SER A 377 17.01 -1.71 -12.59
C SER A 377 17.99 -0.52 -12.57
N ARG A 378 18.05 0.26 -11.48
CA ARG A 378 18.75 1.56 -11.44
C ARG A 378 19.61 1.78 -10.19
N HIS A 379 19.85 0.76 -9.35
CA HIS A 379 20.62 0.90 -8.10
C HIS A 379 21.96 1.63 -8.27
N GLU A 380 22.68 1.43 -9.38
CA GLU A 380 23.98 2.08 -9.64
C GLU A 380 23.90 3.59 -9.85
N THR A 381 22.74 4.13 -10.23
CA THR A 381 22.55 5.56 -10.57
C THR A 381 21.54 6.26 -9.69
N LEU A 382 20.97 5.56 -8.71
CA LEU A 382 19.84 6.03 -7.92
C LEU A 382 20.23 7.01 -6.80
N ALA A 383 21.49 7.00 -6.36
CA ALA A 383 21.94 7.90 -5.30
C ALA A 383 21.77 9.38 -5.67
N GLY A 384 21.28 10.17 -4.72
CA GLY A 384 20.98 11.59 -4.88
C GLY A 384 19.65 11.90 -5.58
N GLN A 385 18.90 10.88 -5.99
CA GLN A 385 17.65 11.06 -6.73
C GLN A 385 16.43 11.07 -5.80
N ARG A 386 15.38 11.77 -6.24
CA ARG A 386 14.07 11.81 -5.59
C ARG A 386 13.10 10.84 -6.24
N ILE A 387 12.49 9.98 -5.42
CA ILE A 387 11.40 9.10 -5.84
C ILE A 387 10.09 9.57 -5.22
N VAL A 388 9.12 9.97 -6.04
CA VAL A 388 7.75 10.26 -5.58
C VAL A 388 6.92 8.98 -5.62
N MET A 389 6.19 8.72 -4.55
CA MET A 389 5.38 7.53 -4.31
C MET A 389 3.90 7.92 -4.23
N PHE A 390 3.00 7.18 -4.88
CA PHE A 390 1.56 7.34 -4.72
C PHE A 390 0.89 6.03 -4.31
N SER A 391 0.48 5.95 -3.04
CA SER A 391 -0.30 4.84 -2.48
C SER A 391 -1.80 5.12 -2.58
N TYR A 392 -2.57 4.11 -2.96
CA TYR A 392 -4.03 4.16 -3.08
C TYR A 392 -4.65 2.86 -2.56
N GLY A 393 -5.69 2.99 -1.74
CA GLY A 393 -6.60 1.92 -1.35
C GLY A 393 -8.04 2.37 -1.51
N SER A 394 -8.88 1.53 -2.12
CA SER A 394 -10.31 1.80 -2.31
C SER A 394 -11.09 1.89 -1.00
N GLY A 395 -12.22 2.61 -1.03
CA GLY A 395 -13.05 2.90 0.14
C GLY A 395 -13.15 4.37 0.59
N LEU A 396 -12.23 5.32 0.38
CA LEU A 396 -10.86 5.26 -0.12
C LEU A 396 -9.91 5.98 0.85
N THR A 397 -8.64 5.59 0.79
CA THR A 397 -7.53 6.25 1.48
C THR A 397 -6.31 6.27 0.58
N SER A 398 -5.68 7.43 0.41
CA SER A 398 -4.51 7.59 -0.44
C SER A 398 -3.49 8.55 0.14
N THR A 399 -2.23 8.40 -0.26
CA THR A 399 -1.15 9.32 0.10
C THR A 399 -0.09 9.36 -0.99
N MET A 400 0.28 10.57 -1.39
CA MET A 400 1.52 10.84 -2.11
C MET A 400 2.61 11.28 -1.14
N PHE A 401 3.79 10.72 -1.25
CA PHE A 401 4.97 11.05 -0.42
C PHE A 401 6.24 10.86 -1.25
N SER A 402 7.41 11.22 -0.73
CA SER A 402 8.66 11.02 -1.45
C SER A 402 9.80 10.47 -0.61
N PHE A 403 10.73 9.82 -1.30
CA PHE A 403 12.01 9.38 -0.78
C PHE A 403 13.15 10.19 -1.41
N MET A 404 14.14 10.53 -0.60
CA MET A 404 15.47 10.91 -1.05
C MET A 404 16.37 9.69 -0.98
N ILE A 405 17.03 9.37 -2.09
CA ILE A 405 17.85 8.18 -2.20
C ILE A 405 19.32 8.51 -1.90
N ASN A 406 19.94 7.69 -1.06
CA ASN A 406 21.34 7.74 -0.69
C ASN A 406 21.99 6.40 -1.07
N GLU A 407 23.31 6.41 -1.31
CA GLU A 407 24.07 5.18 -1.61
C GLU A 407 23.93 4.13 -0.47
N GLY A 408 23.92 4.64 0.77
CA GLY A 408 23.98 3.82 1.97
C GLY A 408 25.33 3.15 2.18
N HIS A 409 25.42 2.28 3.17
CA HIS A 409 26.63 1.50 3.48
C HIS A 409 26.23 0.08 3.84
N HIS A 410 27.04 -0.90 3.43
CA HIS A 410 26.78 -2.31 3.75
C HIS A 410 26.56 -2.52 5.27
N PRO A 411 25.52 -3.26 5.69
CA PRO A 411 24.61 -4.08 4.86
C PRO A 411 23.44 -3.32 4.21
N PHE A 412 23.24 -2.04 4.54
CA PHE A 412 22.12 -1.22 4.08
C PHE A 412 22.53 -0.27 2.95
N SER A 413 22.89 -0.84 1.80
CA SER A 413 23.21 -0.09 0.57
C SER A 413 22.28 -0.49 -0.58
N LEU A 414 22.13 0.39 -1.56
CA LEU A 414 21.28 0.12 -2.74
C LEU A 414 21.71 -1.14 -3.51
N LEU A 415 23.02 -1.32 -3.69
CA LEU A 415 23.59 -2.53 -4.31
C LEU A 415 23.22 -3.79 -3.55
N ASN A 416 23.33 -3.78 -2.21
CA ASN A 416 23.01 -4.96 -1.42
C ASN A 416 21.50 -5.26 -1.44
N ILE A 417 20.65 -4.23 -1.39
CA ILE A 417 19.20 -4.39 -1.56
C ILE A 417 18.89 -5.03 -2.93
N ALA A 418 19.49 -4.52 -4.02
CA ALA A 418 19.29 -5.08 -5.35
C ALA A 418 19.73 -6.55 -5.47
N ASN A 419 20.86 -6.90 -4.84
CA ASN A 419 21.38 -8.27 -4.79
C ASN A 419 20.47 -9.22 -3.99
N ILE A 420 19.95 -8.78 -2.84
CA ILE A 420 19.03 -9.57 -2.00
C ILE A 420 17.70 -9.80 -2.72
N LEU A 421 17.17 -8.75 -3.37
CA LEU A 421 15.92 -8.84 -4.11
C LEU A 421 16.00 -9.91 -5.21
N ASP A 422 17.12 -9.99 -5.93
CA ASP A 422 17.43 -10.96 -6.99
C ASP A 422 16.27 -11.18 -7.99
N ILE A 423 15.62 -10.07 -8.37
CA ILE A 423 14.37 -10.07 -9.15
C ILE A 423 14.51 -10.84 -10.46
N SER A 424 15.63 -10.65 -11.16
CA SER A 424 15.88 -11.32 -12.44
C SER A 424 15.92 -12.85 -12.29
N LYS A 425 16.51 -13.38 -11.22
CA LYS A 425 16.53 -14.83 -10.96
C LYS A 425 15.16 -15.32 -10.52
N LYS A 426 14.49 -14.62 -9.60
CA LYS A 426 13.15 -14.98 -9.11
C LYS A 426 12.14 -15.05 -10.26
N LEU A 427 12.14 -14.07 -11.18
CA LEU A 427 11.25 -14.08 -12.35
C LEU A 427 11.55 -15.22 -13.33
N LYS A 428 12.82 -15.56 -13.54
CA LYS A 428 13.25 -16.68 -14.42
C LYS A 428 12.95 -18.06 -13.84
N ALA A 429 12.92 -18.18 -12.52
CA ALA A 429 12.63 -19.44 -11.82
C ALA A 429 11.13 -19.80 -11.78
N ARG A 430 10.26 -18.92 -12.29
CA ARG A 430 8.82 -19.16 -12.31
C ARG A 430 8.44 -20.28 -13.26
N HIS A 431 7.30 -20.90 -12.95
CA HIS A 431 6.68 -21.95 -13.73
C HIS A 431 5.41 -21.42 -14.40
N VAL A 432 5.40 -21.44 -15.74
CA VAL A 432 4.24 -21.07 -16.54
C VAL A 432 3.22 -22.20 -16.50
N VAL A 433 2.00 -21.88 -16.07
CA VAL A 433 0.87 -22.78 -15.93
C VAL A 433 -0.17 -22.45 -17.01
N PRO A 434 -0.68 -23.45 -17.76
CA PRO A 434 -1.75 -23.24 -18.73
C PRO A 434 -3.02 -22.65 -18.09
N PRO A 435 -3.80 -21.81 -18.80
CA PRO A 435 -5.01 -21.18 -18.27
C PRO A 435 -6.03 -22.14 -17.64
N GLU A 436 -6.18 -23.35 -18.18
CA GLU A 436 -7.13 -24.35 -17.67
C GLU A 436 -6.77 -24.78 -16.25
N LYS A 437 -5.49 -25.10 -16.03
CA LYS A 437 -4.95 -25.46 -14.70
C LYS A 437 -4.99 -24.29 -13.73
N PHE A 438 -4.77 -23.07 -14.22
CA PHE A 438 -4.93 -21.87 -13.42
C PHE A 438 -6.37 -21.72 -12.93
N VAL A 439 -7.37 -21.91 -13.81
CA VAL A 439 -8.80 -21.85 -13.43
C VAL A 439 -9.17 -22.97 -12.46
N GLU A 440 -8.63 -24.18 -12.64
CA GLU A 440 -8.80 -25.29 -11.68
C GLU A 440 -8.23 -24.93 -10.30
N ALA A 441 -7.04 -24.33 -10.25
CA ALA A 441 -6.43 -23.86 -9.01
C ALA A 441 -7.30 -22.80 -8.32
N LEU A 442 -7.86 -21.83 -9.06
CA LEU A 442 -8.76 -20.83 -8.49
C LEU A 442 -10.03 -21.45 -7.90
N LYS A 443 -10.65 -22.41 -8.59
CA LYS A 443 -11.83 -23.13 -8.08
C LYS A 443 -11.51 -23.91 -6.80
N LEU A 444 -10.34 -24.54 -6.74
CA LEU A 444 -9.87 -25.19 -5.53
C LEU A 444 -9.69 -24.20 -4.39
N MET A 445 -9.05 -23.05 -4.64
CA MET A 445 -8.87 -22.00 -3.64
C MET A 445 -10.20 -21.46 -3.10
N GLU A 446 -11.20 -21.29 -3.97
CA GLU A 446 -12.56 -20.90 -3.57
C GLU A 446 -13.19 -21.92 -2.60
N HIS A 447 -12.98 -23.23 -2.82
CA HIS A 447 -13.41 -24.27 -1.88
C HIS A 447 -12.64 -24.26 -0.56
N ARG A 448 -11.36 -23.85 -0.56
CA ARG A 448 -10.53 -23.76 0.65
C ARG A 448 -10.80 -22.50 1.46
N TYR A 449 -11.30 -21.44 0.83
CA TYR A 449 -11.56 -20.17 1.50
C TYR A 449 -12.61 -20.33 2.61
N GLY A 450 -12.23 -19.97 3.84
CA GLY A 450 -13.10 -20.12 5.02
C GLY A 450 -13.40 -21.58 5.43
N ALA A 451 -12.76 -22.57 4.80
CA ALA A 451 -12.94 -23.98 5.13
C ALA A 451 -12.08 -24.42 6.33
N ARG A 452 -12.37 -25.62 6.84
CA ARG A 452 -11.66 -26.31 7.92
C ARG A 452 -11.63 -27.81 7.67
N ASP A 453 -10.82 -28.52 8.45
CA ASP A 453 -10.74 -29.98 8.43
C ASP A 453 -10.30 -30.54 7.08
N PHE A 454 -9.18 -30.01 6.57
CA PHE A 454 -8.59 -30.48 5.31
C PHE A 454 -7.06 -30.51 5.37
N VAL A 455 -6.49 -31.40 4.58
CA VAL A 455 -5.05 -31.49 4.30
C VAL A 455 -4.82 -31.03 2.86
N THR A 456 -3.76 -30.25 2.63
CA THR A 456 -3.35 -29.82 1.28
C THR A 456 -2.62 -30.96 0.57
N SER A 457 -2.40 -30.83 -0.73
CA SER A 457 -1.51 -31.74 -1.49
C SER A 457 -0.08 -31.78 -0.96
N GLN A 458 0.37 -30.74 -0.25
CA GLN A 458 1.76 -30.57 0.20
C GLN A 458 2.76 -30.67 -0.96
N ASP A 459 2.34 -30.37 -2.19
CA ASP A 459 3.23 -30.32 -3.34
C ASP A 459 4.13 -29.08 -3.23
N THR A 460 5.37 -29.33 -2.81
CA THR A 460 6.40 -28.30 -2.68
C THR A 460 7.38 -28.30 -3.86
N SER A 461 7.13 -29.09 -4.91
CA SER A 461 8.09 -29.31 -6.01
C SER A 461 8.60 -28.01 -6.64
N LEU A 462 7.70 -27.04 -6.84
CA LEU A 462 7.99 -25.75 -7.47
C LEU A 462 8.45 -24.65 -6.50
N LEU A 463 8.28 -24.83 -5.19
CA LEU A 463 8.69 -23.83 -4.21
C LEU A 463 10.21 -23.78 -4.10
N SER A 464 10.82 -22.64 -3.77
CA SER A 464 12.25 -22.61 -3.44
C SER A 464 12.50 -23.18 -2.04
N ALA A 465 13.71 -23.64 -1.76
CA ALA A 465 14.04 -24.07 -0.41
C ALA A 465 13.96 -22.88 0.58
N GLY A 466 13.60 -23.16 1.83
CA GLY A 466 13.21 -22.16 2.83
C GLY A 466 11.77 -21.67 2.70
N THR A 467 11.02 -22.08 1.66
CA THR A 467 9.63 -21.63 1.47
C THR A 467 8.68 -22.29 2.44
N TYR A 468 7.96 -21.48 3.20
CA TYR A 468 6.89 -21.96 4.07
C TYR A 468 5.68 -22.36 3.22
N TYR A 469 4.96 -23.39 3.65
CA TYR A 469 3.75 -23.85 2.97
C TYR A 469 2.71 -24.37 3.96
N LEU A 470 1.43 -24.24 3.60
CA LEU A 470 0.30 -24.73 4.38
C LEU A 470 0.19 -26.26 4.25
N THR A 471 0.27 -26.97 5.36
CA THR A 471 0.11 -28.45 5.38
C THR A 471 -1.34 -28.86 5.53
N HIS A 472 -2.03 -28.29 6.52
CA HIS A 472 -3.42 -28.61 6.81
C HIS A 472 -4.08 -27.51 7.65
N VAL A 473 -5.41 -27.54 7.65
CA VAL A 473 -6.29 -26.76 8.52
C VAL A 473 -7.16 -27.73 9.30
N ASP A 474 -7.09 -27.70 10.61
CA ASP A 474 -7.86 -28.65 11.42
C ASP A 474 -9.33 -28.23 11.61
N SER A 475 -10.11 -29.07 12.29
CA SER A 475 -11.54 -28.85 12.59
C SER A 475 -11.85 -27.59 13.40
N LYS A 476 -10.84 -26.94 13.99
CA LYS A 476 -10.94 -25.68 14.74
C LYS A 476 -10.35 -24.50 13.98
N TYR A 477 -10.17 -24.61 12.66
CA TYR A 477 -9.60 -23.57 11.80
C TYR A 477 -8.13 -23.22 12.10
N ARG A 478 -7.42 -24.03 12.89
CA ARG A 478 -6.01 -23.81 13.16
C ARG A 478 -5.21 -24.24 11.94
N ARG A 479 -4.35 -23.35 11.45
CA ARG A 479 -3.50 -23.56 10.28
C ARG A 479 -2.10 -24.03 10.72
N PHE A 480 -1.56 -25.02 10.05
CA PHE A 480 -0.25 -25.59 10.34
C PHE A 480 0.65 -25.46 9.12
N TYR A 481 1.87 -24.96 9.34
CA TYR A 481 2.84 -24.69 8.29
C TYR A 481 4.09 -25.52 8.49
N ASP A 482 4.75 -25.83 7.39
CA ASP A 482 6.08 -26.43 7.37
C ASP A 482 6.97 -25.66 6.38
N VAL A 483 8.27 -25.93 6.39
CA VAL A 483 9.27 -25.25 5.55
C VAL A 483 9.85 -26.25 4.58
N LYS A 484 9.88 -25.91 3.29
CA LYS A 484 10.59 -26.70 2.29
C LYS A 484 12.08 -26.73 2.63
N GLY A 485 12.58 -27.89 3.06
CA GLY A 485 14.00 -28.09 3.30
C GLY A 485 14.85 -28.12 2.02
N ASP A 486 16.16 -27.96 2.17
CA ASP A 486 17.14 -27.93 1.06
C ASP A 486 17.41 -29.32 0.43
N GLY A 487 16.60 -30.34 0.75
CA GLY A 487 16.86 -31.73 0.37
C GLY A 487 18.00 -32.40 1.18
N VAL A 488 18.63 -31.68 2.10
CA VAL A 488 19.55 -32.23 3.11
C VAL A 488 18.76 -32.42 4.40
N ALA A 489 18.39 -33.67 4.70
CA ALA A 489 17.66 -34.02 5.91
C ALA A 489 18.48 -33.63 7.15
N THR A 490 18.15 -32.49 7.76
CA THR A 490 18.58 -32.16 9.12
C THR A 490 17.35 -32.25 9.99
N ALA A 491 17.16 -33.43 10.58
CA ALA A 491 16.13 -33.64 11.60
C ALA A 491 16.45 -32.74 12.80
N MET A 492 15.78 -31.59 12.90
CA MET A 492 15.76 -30.79 14.13
C MET A 492 14.47 -31.16 14.86
N SER A 493 14.60 -32.03 15.87
CA SER A 493 13.53 -32.31 16.83
C SER A 493 13.27 -31.06 17.67
N ASN A 494 12.05 -30.51 17.60
CA ASN A 494 11.63 -29.42 18.48
C ASN A 494 11.61 -29.90 19.93
N GLY A 495 12.53 -29.38 20.74
CA GLY A 495 12.48 -29.46 22.20
C GLY A 495 11.42 -28.51 22.76
N HIS A 496 10.74 -28.99 23.80
CA HIS A 496 9.57 -28.42 24.48
C HIS A 496 9.70 -26.97 24.98
#